data_AF-A0A6L8MGY9-F1
#
_entry.id   AF-A0A6L8MGY9-F1
#
_cell.length_a   1.000
_cell.length_b   1.000
_cell.length_c   1.000
_cell.angle_alpha   90.00
_cell.angle_beta   90.00
_cell.angle_gamma   90.00
#
_symmetry.space_group_name_H-M   'P 1'
#
loop_
_entity.id
_entity.type
_entity.pdbx_description
1 polymer ?
#
loop_
_entity_poly.entity_id
_entity_poly.type
_entity_poly.pdbx_seq_one_letter_code
_entity_poly.pdbx_strand_id
1 'polypeptide(L)'
;MMTTESLTATAPGPIRLEVIDRASVRALVESEGQYLAAVAKAGENVHQVALDRQDEIAKFAAALPAEDIGNFYALYNEEVAAAARASSDRILSQNAAETAKLMQRAQDSSNLSTWVSIMVFFIILITAIGMFK
;
A
#
# COMPACT_ATOMS: atom_id res chain seq x y z
N MET A 1 -29.66 2.23 0.09
CA MET A 1 -29.08 1.44 -1.02
C MET A 1 -27.93 2.25 -1.57
N MET A 2 -26.70 1.92 -1.18
CA MET A 2 -25.48 2.54 -1.72
C MET A 2 -25.13 1.73 -2.96
N THR A 3 -25.28 2.32 -4.14
CA THR A 3 -24.80 1.75 -5.40
C THR A 3 -23.28 1.68 -5.32
N THR A 4 -22.76 0.50 -5.03
CA THR A 4 -21.36 0.16 -5.31
C THR A 4 -21.22 0.18 -6.83
N GLU A 5 -20.89 1.34 -7.39
CA GLU A 5 -20.32 1.39 -8.73
C GLU A 5 -19.11 0.45 -8.70
N SER A 6 -19.24 -0.64 -9.46
CA SER A 6 -18.15 -1.55 -9.75
C SER A 6 -17.04 -0.70 -10.36
N LEU A 7 -16.04 -0.36 -9.55
CA LEU A 7 -14.77 0.17 -10.00
C LEU A 7 -14.03 -0.97 -10.71
N THR A 8 -14.53 -1.42 -11.85
CA THR A 8 -13.72 -2.22 -12.78
C THR A 8 -12.54 -1.33 -13.13
N ALA A 9 -11.35 -1.73 -12.68
CA ALA A 9 -10.12 -1.08 -13.08
C ALA A 9 -10.10 -1.14 -14.62
N THR A 10 -10.23 0.01 -15.28
CA THR A 10 -10.16 0.04 -16.73
C THR A 10 -8.72 -0.24 -17.10
N ALA A 11 -8.49 -1.29 -17.89
CA ALA A 11 -7.16 -1.65 -18.35
C ALA A 11 -6.48 -0.44 -19.00
N PRO A 12 -5.20 -0.16 -18.68
CA PRO A 12 -4.44 0.83 -19.41
C PRO A 12 -4.50 0.46 -20.89
N GLY A 13 -4.66 1.48 -21.74
CA GLY A 13 -4.66 1.25 -23.18
C GLY A 13 -3.33 0.66 -23.67
N PRO A 14 -3.23 0.38 -24.99
CA PRO A 14 -1.99 -0.09 -25.58
C PRO A 14 -0.84 0.86 -25.24
N ILE A 15 0.31 0.29 -24.87
CA ILE A 15 1.50 1.06 -24.51
C ILE A 15 1.97 1.87 -25.71
N ARG A 16 2.12 3.18 -25.52
CA ARG A 16 2.63 4.12 -26.51
C ARG A 16 3.55 5.09 -25.80
N LEU A 17 4.85 4.97 -26.04
CA LEU A 17 5.83 5.97 -25.63
C LEU A 17 6.34 6.66 -26.89
N GLU A 18 6.28 7.99 -26.92
CA GLU A 18 6.82 8.80 -28.01
C GLU A 18 8.35 8.91 -27.92
N VAL A 19 8.90 8.80 -26.70
CA VAL A 19 10.33 8.91 -26.40
C VAL A 19 10.72 7.84 -25.38
N ILE A 20 11.86 7.18 -25.59
CA ILE A 20 12.45 6.23 -24.64
C ILE A 20 13.42 6.98 -23.72
N ASP A 21 12.86 7.62 -22.70
CA ASP A 21 13.61 8.25 -21.61
C ASP A 21 13.14 7.75 -20.24
N ARG A 22 13.91 8.07 -19.20
CA ARG A 22 13.63 7.61 -17.84
C ARG A 22 12.28 8.11 -17.32
N ALA A 23 11.87 9.33 -17.65
CA ALA A 23 10.63 9.91 -17.14
C ALA A 23 9.40 9.22 -17.75
N SER A 24 9.44 8.95 -19.04
CA SER A 24 8.39 8.27 -19.79
C SER A 24 8.23 6.82 -19.34
N VAL A 25 9.36 6.13 -19.15
CA VAL A 25 9.36 4.75 -18.64
C VAL A 25 8.89 4.69 -17.19
N ARG A 26 9.26 5.66 -16.34
CA ARG A 26 8.74 5.77 -14.98
C ARG A 26 7.22 5.95 -14.97
N ALA A 27 6.69 6.85 -15.79
CA ALA A 27 5.25 7.08 -15.88
C ALA A 27 4.51 5.80 -16.31
N LEU A 28 5.07 5.03 -17.25
CA LEU A 28 4.55 3.71 -17.61
C LEU A 28 4.50 2.78 -16.40
N VAL A 29 5.63 2.58 -15.70
CA VAL A 29 5.71 1.70 -14.51
C VAL A 29 4.73 2.13 -13.42
N GLU A 30 4.60 3.44 -13.17
CA GLU A 30 3.66 3.97 -12.19
C GLU A 30 2.20 3.68 -12.59
N SER A 31 1.85 3.85 -13.87
CA SER A 31 0.50 3.55 -14.36
C SER A 31 0.15 2.06 -14.26
N GLU A 32 1.10 1.18 -14.60
CA GLU A 32 0.94 -0.27 -14.46
C GLU A 32 0.80 -0.67 -12.99
N GLY A 33 1.61 -0.10 -12.10
CA GLY A 33 1.52 -0.33 -10.67
C GLY A 33 0.17 0.11 -10.07
N GLN A 34 -0.34 1.27 -10.50
CA GLN A 34 -1.67 1.76 -10.08
C GLN A 34 -2.79 0.85 -10.58
N TYR A 35 -2.70 0.37 -11.83
CA TYR A 35 -3.66 -0.56 -12.39
C TYR A 35 -3.67 -1.89 -11.63
N LEU A 36 -2.51 -2.51 -11.40
CA LEU A 36 -2.40 -3.76 -10.65
C LEU A 36 -2.91 -3.60 -9.20
N ALA A 37 -2.68 -2.43 -8.57
CA ALA A 37 -3.23 -2.13 -7.26
C ALA A 37 -4.77 -2.03 -7.28
N ALA A 38 -5.35 -1.46 -8.34
CA ALA A 38 -6.80 -1.40 -8.51
C ALA A 38 -7.42 -2.78 -8.75
N VAL A 39 -6.78 -3.62 -9.58
CA VAL A 39 -7.14 -5.03 -9.80
C VAL A 39 -7.09 -5.82 -8.50
N ALA A 40 -6.04 -5.63 -7.70
CA ALA A 40 -5.92 -6.26 -6.38
C ALA A 40 -7.06 -5.85 -5.44
N LYS A 41 -7.41 -4.55 -5.43
CA LYS A 41 -8.52 -4.01 -4.63
C LYS A 41 -9.89 -4.53 -5.10
N ALA A 42 -10.04 -4.79 -6.39
CA ALA A 42 -11.25 -5.38 -6.96
C ALA A 42 -11.39 -6.89 -6.65
N GLY A 43 -10.35 -7.53 -6.10
CA GLY A 43 -10.34 -8.97 -5.79
C GLY A 43 -10.13 -9.85 -7.01
N GLU A 44 -9.65 -9.28 -8.12
CA GLU A 44 -9.36 -9.99 -9.35
C GLU A 44 -8.01 -10.72 -9.29
N ASN A 45 -7.75 -11.61 -10.26
CA ASN A 45 -6.49 -12.36 -10.34
C ASN A 45 -5.35 -11.47 -10.85
N VAL A 46 -4.73 -10.74 -9.93
CA VAL A 46 -3.59 -9.84 -10.19
C VAL A 46 -2.44 -10.55 -10.91
N HIS A 47 -2.20 -11.84 -10.62
CA HIS A 47 -1.11 -12.58 -11.24
C HIS A 47 -1.35 -12.76 -12.74
N GLN A 48 -2.56 -13.18 -13.13
CA GLN A 48 -2.92 -13.31 -14.54
C GLN A 48 -2.83 -11.96 -15.25
N VAL A 49 -3.40 -10.91 -14.64
CA VAL A 49 -3.36 -9.57 -15.24
C VAL A 49 -1.93 -9.07 -15.40
N ALA A 50 -1.04 -9.31 -14.41
CA ALA A 50 0.36 -8.92 -14.53
C ALA A 50 1.08 -9.63 -15.69
N LEU A 51 0.76 -10.91 -15.96
CA LEU A 51 1.28 -11.62 -17.13
C LEU A 51 0.77 -11.02 -18.44
N ASP A 52 -0.53 -10.72 -18.51
CA ASP A 52 -1.14 -10.10 -19.70
C ASP A 52 -0.50 -8.72 -19.99
N ARG A 53 -0.22 -7.94 -18.95
CA ARG A 53 0.50 -6.66 -19.07
C ARG A 53 1.96 -6.84 -19.49
N GLN A 54 2.64 -7.88 -18.99
CA GLN A 54 4.00 -8.20 -19.41
C GLN A 54 4.05 -8.55 -20.91
N ASP A 55 3.05 -9.26 -21.42
CA ASP A 55 2.93 -9.55 -22.86
C ASP A 55 2.72 -8.27 -23.69
N GLU A 56 1.97 -7.29 -23.19
CA GLU A 56 1.83 -5.99 -23.85
C GLU A 56 3.14 -5.20 -23.88
N ILE A 57 3.91 -5.24 -22.80
CA ILE A 57 5.24 -4.61 -22.75
C ILE A 57 6.19 -5.28 -23.75
N ALA A 58 6.16 -6.60 -23.83
CA ALA A 58 6.96 -7.34 -24.80
C ALA A 58 6.57 -7.00 -26.25
N LYS A 59 5.26 -6.88 -26.53
CA LYS A 59 4.74 -6.44 -27.84
C LYS A 59 5.18 -5.03 -28.18
N PHE A 60 5.12 -4.10 -27.22
CA PHE A 60 5.60 -2.73 -27.41
C PHE A 60 7.09 -2.70 -27.71
N ALA A 61 7.91 -3.39 -26.91
CA ALA A 61 9.35 -3.43 -27.10
C ALA A 61 9.74 -4.07 -28.45
N ALA A 62 8.99 -5.08 -28.92
CA ALA A 62 9.21 -5.69 -30.23
C ALA A 62 8.90 -4.75 -31.42
N ALA A 63 8.10 -3.70 -31.19
CA ALA A 63 7.77 -2.70 -32.20
C ALA A 63 8.76 -1.51 -32.22
N LEU A 64 9.69 -1.42 -31.26
CA LEU A 64 10.69 -0.37 -31.21
C LEU A 64 11.81 -0.58 -32.24
N PRO A 65 12.49 0.50 -32.67
CA PRO A 65 13.75 0.40 -33.38
C PRO A 65 14.76 -0.45 -32.60
N ALA A 66 15.57 -1.25 -33.28
CA ALA A 66 16.47 -2.22 -32.65
C ALA A 66 17.45 -1.57 -31.66
N GLU A 67 17.87 -0.35 -31.94
CA GLU A 67 18.73 0.48 -31.09
C GLU A 67 18.07 0.88 -29.75
N ASP A 68 16.74 0.99 -29.71
CA ASP A 68 16.00 1.48 -28.55
C ASP A 68 15.53 0.36 -27.61
N ILE A 69 15.41 -0.88 -28.11
CA ILE A 69 14.94 -2.05 -27.35
C ILE A 69 15.77 -2.24 -26.07
N GLY A 70 17.11 -2.20 -26.21
CA GLY A 70 18.03 -2.40 -25.09
C GLY A 70 17.91 -1.30 -24.04
N ASN A 71 17.83 -0.04 -24.49
CA ASN A 71 17.66 1.11 -23.60
C ASN A 71 16.31 1.08 -22.86
N PHE A 72 15.22 0.73 -23.57
CA PHE A 72 13.90 0.59 -22.98
C PHE A 72 13.89 -0.46 -21.87
N TYR A 73 14.37 -1.69 -22.12
CA TYR A 73 14.38 -2.73 -21.09
C TYR A 73 15.29 -2.40 -19.91
N ALA A 74 16.43 -1.74 -20.14
CA ALA A 74 17.30 -1.30 -19.06
C ALA A 74 16.57 -0.32 -18.13
N LEU A 75 15.99 0.74 -18.69
CA LEU A 75 15.21 1.73 -17.93
C LEU A 75 14.00 1.09 -17.27
N TYR A 76 13.26 0.23 -17.98
CA TYR A 76 12.04 -0.39 -17.48
C TYR A 76 12.34 -1.28 -16.27
N ASN A 77 13.36 -2.13 -16.34
CA ASN A 77 13.74 -2.99 -15.23
C ASN A 77 14.23 -2.20 -14.01
N GLU A 78 15.00 -1.12 -14.24
CA GLU A 78 15.44 -0.23 -13.16
C GLU A 78 14.26 0.45 -12.45
N GLU A 79 13.31 1.00 -13.21
CA GLU A 79 12.16 1.71 -12.66
C GLU A 79 11.17 0.74 -11.99
N VAL A 80 10.95 -0.47 -12.53
CA VAL A 80 10.15 -1.52 -11.85
C VAL A 80 10.80 -1.92 -10.53
N ALA A 81 12.11 -2.13 -10.50
CA ALA A 81 12.82 -2.48 -9.27
C ALA A 81 12.76 -1.33 -8.23
N ALA A 82 12.88 -0.08 -8.69
CA ALA A 82 12.74 1.09 -7.83
C ALA A 82 11.32 1.20 -7.25
N ALA A 83 10.29 1.03 -8.09
CA ALA A 83 8.89 1.06 -7.67
C ALA A 83 8.57 -0.06 -6.67
N ALA A 84 9.07 -1.28 -6.90
CA ALA A 84 8.90 -2.40 -5.99
C ALA A 84 9.53 -2.13 -4.62
N ARG A 85 10.75 -1.58 -4.57
CA ARG A 85 11.42 -1.18 -3.33
C ARG A 85 10.64 -0.10 -2.60
N ALA A 86 10.24 0.96 -3.30
CA ALA A 86 9.46 2.05 -2.71
C ALA A 86 8.12 1.55 -2.13
N SER A 87 7.46 0.60 -2.80
CA SER A 87 6.24 -0.04 -2.31
C SER A 87 6.51 -0.86 -1.03
N SER A 88 7.57 -1.66 -1.03
CA SER A 88 8.00 -2.44 0.13
C SER A 88 8.31 -1.55 1.34
N ASP A 89 9.05 -0.46 1.14
CA ASP A 89 9.41 0.51 2.19
C ASP A 89 8.16 1.20 2.76
N ARG A 90 7.20 1.52 1.89
CA ARG A 90 5.91 2.08 2.31
C ARG A 90 5.11 1.10 3.17
N ILE A 91 5.04 -0.17 2.79
CA ILE A 91 4.36 -1.20 3.58
C ILE A 91 5.05 -1.39 4.94
N LEU A 92 6.39 -1.46 4.96
CA LEU A 92 7.15 -1.62 6.20
C LEU A 92 6.93 -0.44 7.15
N SER A 93 7.00 0.79 6.65
CA SER A 93 6.77 2.00 7.45
C SER A 93 5.34 2.10 7.97
N GLN A 94 4.34 1.71 7.17
CA GLN A 94 2.94 1.64 7.61
C GLN A 94 2.76 0.62 8.74
N ASN A 95 3.29 -0.58 8.59
CA ASN A 95 3.21 -1.63 9.62
C ASN A 95 3.91 -1.21 10.92
N ALA A 96 5.07 -0.57 10.83
CA ALA A 96 5.78 -0.03 12.00
C ALA A 96 4.97 1.06 12.71
N ALA A 97 4.35 1.97 11.95
CA ALA A 97 3.51 3.03 12.50
C ALA A 97 2.23 2.48 13.16
N GLU A 98 1.58 1.48 12.57
CA GLU A 98 0.41 0.83 13.16
C GLU A 98 0.77 0.09 14.45
N THR A 99 1.89 -0.64 14.45
CA THR A 99 2.38 -1.32 15.66
C THR A 99 2.68 -0.33 16.78
N ALA A 100 3.33 0.80 16.47
CA ALA A 100 3.58 1.86 17.43
C ALA A 100 2.28 2.45 18.00
N LYS A 101 1.25 2.67 17.17
CA LYS A 101 -0.07 3.15 17.61
C LYS A 101 -0.79 2.14 18.51
N LEU A 102 -0.73 0.85 18.19
CA LEU A 102 -1.32 -0.21 19.02
C LEU A 102 -0.64 -0.27 20.38
N MET A 103 0.69 -0.17 20.41
CA MET A 103 1.49 -0.18 21.64
C MET A 103 1.22 1.06 22.50
N GLN A 104 1.09 2.24 21.88
CA GLN A 104 0.69 3.46 22.58
C GLN A 104 -0.72 3.35 23.18
N ARG A 105 -1.70 2.84 22.42
CA ARG A 105 -3.06 2.59 22.94
C ARG A 105 -3.07 1.58 24.09
N ALA A 106 -2.26 0.53 24.00
CA ALA A 106 -2.12 -0.44 25.09
C ALA A 106 -1.56 0.24 26.36
N GLN A 107 -0.57 1.11 26.22
CA GLN A 107 0.04 1.85 27.33
C GLN A 107 -0.90 2.91 27.92
N ASP A 108 -1.68 3.62 27.10
CA ASP A 108 -2.70 4.56 27.57
C ASP A 108 -3.82 3.81 28.31
N SER A 109 -4.21 2.63 27.84
CA SER A 109 -5.22 1.79 28.50
C SER A 109 -4.76 1.27 29.87
N SER A 110 -3.48 0.89 30.01
CA SER A 110 -2.94 0.41 31.29
C SER A 110 -2.85 1.55 32.32
N ASN A 111 -2.46 2.74 31.89
CA ASN A 111 -2.44 3.94 32.74
C ASN A 111 -3.85 4.33 33.20
N LEU A 112 -4.86 4.28 32.32
CA LEU A 112 -6.25 4.55 32.67
C LEU A 112 -6.77 3.55 33.72
N SER A 113 -6.51 2.25 33.52
CA SER A 113 -6.97 1.21 34.44
C SER A 113 -6.33 1.32 35.84
N THR A 114 -5.06 1.74 35.90
CA THR A 114 -4.34 1.96 37.16
C THR A 114 -4.96 3.12 37.94
N TRP A 115 -5.28 4.23 37.28
CA TRP A 115 -5.88 5.39 37.94
C TRP A 115 -7.31 5.12 38.44
N VAL A 116 -8.11 4.39 37.64
CA VAL A 116 -9.46 3.95 38.05
C VAL A 116 -9.39 3.00 39.25
N SER A 117 -8.44 2.07 39.27
CA SER A 117 -8.23 1.14 40.39
C SER A 117 -7.89 1.89 41.69
N ILE A 118 -7.00 2.88 41.62
CA ILE A 118 -6.65 3.73 42.76
C ILE A 118 -7.88 4.48 43.29
N MET A 119 -8.69 5.09 42.41
CA MET A 119 -9.90 5.82 42.82
C MET A 119 -10.91 4.91 43.53
N VAL A 120 -11.15 3.71 43.01
CA VAL A 120 -12.06 2.73 43.63
C VAL A 120 -11.55 2.31 45.01
N PHE A 121 -10.24 2.06 45.15
CA PHE A 121 -9.63 1.71 46.44
C PHE A 121 -9.87 2.79 47.50
N PHE A 122 -9.67 4.07 47.15
CA PHE A 122 -9.90 5.18 48.08
C PHE A 122 -11.38 5.34 48.47
N ILE A 123 -12.32 5.13 47.55
CA ILE A 123 -13.76 5.18 47.85
C ILE A 123 -14.14 4.09 48.86
N ILE A 124 -13.63 2.86 48.67
CA ILE A 124 -13.86 1.75 49.61
C ILE A 124 -13.24 2.06 50.97
N LEU A 125 -12.05 2.65 51.00
CA LEU A 125 -11.37 3.03 52.24
C LEU A 125 -12.16 4.08 53.04
N ILE A 126 -12.67 5.12 52.37
CA ILE A 126 -13.46 6.19 52.99
C ILE A 126 -14.78 5.64 53.55
N THR A 127 -15.47 4.81 52.78
CA THR A 127 -16.75 4.18 53.22
C THR A 127 -16.55 3.26 54.41
N ALA A 128 -15.47 2.46 54.44
CA ALA A 128 -15.13 1.63 55.59
C ALA A 128 -14.86 2.48 56.85
N ILE A 129 -14.02 3.52 56.76
CA ILE A 129 -13.73 4.40 57.91
C ILE A 129 -14.98 5.13 58.40
N GLY A 130 -15.86 5.56 57.49
CA GLY A 130 -17.13 6.19 57.83
C GLY A 130 -18.12 5.26 58.54
N MET A 131 -18.08 3.96 58.25
CA MET A 131 -18.91 2.95 58.93
C MET A 131 -18.41 2.58 60.34
N PHE A 132 -17.13 2.82 60.66
CA PHE A 132 -16.54 2.53 61.97
C PHE A 132 -16.58 3.73 62.95
N LYS A 133 -17.30 4.80 62.59
CA LYS A 133 -17.59 5.97 63.44
C LYS A 133 -19.04 5.96 63.88
#